data_AF-A0A7C1RBK7-F1
#
_entry.id   AF-A0A7C1RBK7-F1
#
_cell.length_a   1.000
_cell.length_b   1.000
_cell.length_c   1.000
_cell.angle_alpha   90.00
_cell.angle_beta   90.00
_cell.angle_gamma   90.00
#
_symmetry.space_group_name_H-M   'P 1'
#
loop_
_entity.id
_entity.type
_entity.pdbx_description
1 polymer ?
#
loop_
_entity_poly.entity_id
_entity_poly.type
_entity_poly.pdbx_seq_one_letter_code
_entity_poly.pdbx_strand_id
1 'polypeptide(L)'
;MKEIVVISGKGGTGKTSLAASLAFLSGDEAIIADCDVDAADMHLLLSPDFAHKEDFFSGQQAIIDKQVCTLCGLCMEKCRFNAIETKGSEYFVKPIDCEGCGYCARICPVEAISMTDQCAGEFYISKTRINNTLVHARLAPGAENSGKLVAKVKKEARNLAEEENKKYVIADGSPGIGCPVISSLSGADFVLMVTEPSLSGLHDLKRVYQLVRKFDINASCIINKYDINPEITGRIMDFIQSESIVHLCNIPYSKVFTEAITAGLTVLENGHTEIEELIRDAWEKIKKNVNDKNK
;
A
#
# COMPACT_ATOMS: atom_id res chain seq x y z
N MET A 1 -8.59 -6.43 19.06
CA MET A 1 -8.45 -5.82 17.74
C MET A 1 -8.02 -6.88 16.73
N LYS A 2 -8.50 -6.79 15.48
CA LYS A 2 -8.21 -7.71 14.38
C LYS A 2 -7.73 -6.95 13.15
N GLU A 3 -6.64 -7.38 12.54
CA GLU A 3 -6.02 -6.67 11.41
C GLU A 3 -6.35 -7.35 10.07
N ILE A 4 -7.14 -6.66 9.25
CA ILE A 4 -7.67 -7.11 7.96
C ILE A 4 -6.93 -6.38 6.85
N VAL A 5 -6.28 -7.12 5.97
CA VAL A 5 -5.47 -6.55 4.88
C VAL A 5 -6.11 -6.87 3.54
N VAL A 6 -6.46 -5.85 2.77
CA VAL A 6 -6.98 -5.97 1.41
C VAL A 6 -5.84 -5.83 0.43
N ILE A 7 -5.58 -6.84 -0.41
CA ILE A 7 -4.47 -6.82 -1.40
C ILE A 7 -4.91 -7.32 -2.76
N SER A 8 -4.08 -7.05 -3.77
CA SER A 8 -4.27 -7.54 -5.13
C SER A 8 -2.92 -7.87 -5.78
N GLY A 9 -2.95 -8.73 -6.80
CA GLY A 9 -1.76 -9.07 -7.56
C GLY A 9 -1.21 -7.95 -8.44
N LYS A 10 -2.05 -6.97 -8.78
CA LYS A 10 -1.72 -5.81 -9.60
C LYS A 10 -2.64 -4.62 -9.29
N GLY A 11 -2.31 -3.44 -9.82
CA GLY A 11 -3.19 -2.26 -9.77
C GLY A 11 -4.46 -2.42 -10.63
N GLY A 12 -5.50 -1.67 -10.30
CA GLY A 12 -6.73 -1.58 -11.11
C GLY A 12 -7.76 -2.71 -10.91
N THR A 13 -7.55 -3.61 -9.95
CA THR A 13 -8.51 -4.69 -9.62
C THR A 13 -9.72 -4.21 -8.80
N GLY A 14 -9.69 -2.97 -8.27
CA GLY A 14 -10.75 -2.43 -7.40
C GLY A 14 -10.50 -2.62 -5.90
N LYS A 15 -9.27 -2.98 -5.52
CA LYS A 15 -8.79 -3.13 -4.12
C LYS A 15 -9.19 -1.95 -3.24
N THR A 16 -8.76 -0.72 -3.59
CA THR A 16 -9.01 0.49 -2.81
C THR A 16 -10.50 0.83 -2.69
N SER A 17 -11.28 0.63 -3.75
CA SER A 17 -12.75 0.83 -3.68
C SER A 17 -13.41 -0.13 -2.70
N LEU A 18 -12.98 -1.40 -2.68
CA LEU A 18 -13.47 -2.39 -1.71
C LEU A 18 -12.97 -2.08 -0.29
N ALA A 19 -11.70 -1.72 -0.11
CA ALA A 19 -11.16 -1.32 1.18
C ALA A 19 -11.90 -0.11 1.77
N ALA A 20 -12.19 0.91 0.95
CA ALA A 20 -13.00 2.07 1.36
C ALA A 20 -14.44 1.69 1.69
N SER A 21 -15.01 0.69 0.99
CA SER A 21 -16.35 0.17 1.30
C SER A 21 -16.37 -0.56 2.65
N LEU A 22 -15.33 -1.35 2.96
CA LEU A 22 -15.19 -1.96 4.29
C LEU A 22 -14.96 -0.90 5.38
N ALA A 23 -14.22 0.16 5.08
CA ALA A 23 -14.05 1.32 5.97
C ALA A 23 -15.39 1.99 6.28
N PHE A 24 -16.25 2.16 5.27
CA PHE A 24 -17.60 2.68 5.43
C PHE A 24 -18.48 1.76 6.30
N LEU A 25 -18.46 0.45 6.04
CA LEU A 25 -19.27 -0.53 6.79
C LEU A 25 -18.83 -0.75 8.24
N SER A 26 -17.54 -0.60 8.51
CA SER A 26 -16.99 -0.72 9.87
C SER A 26 -17.21 0.53 10.71
N GLY A 27 -17.41 1.69 10.06
CA GLY A 27 -17.67 2.96 10.75
C GLY A 27 -16.59 3.27 11.79
N ASP A 28 -17.02 3.63 13.00
CA ASP A 28 -16.13 3.98 14.11
C ASP A 28 -15.46 2.75 14.77
N GLU A 29 -15.77 1.51 14.35
CA GLU A 29 -15.16 0.31 14.92
C GLU A 29 -13.75 0.01 14.37
N ALA A 30 -13.30 0.75 13.36
CA ALA A 30 -12.04 0.50 12.67
C ALA A 30 -11.13 1.73 12.57
N ILE A 31 -9.82 1.49 12.66
CA ILE A 31 -8.80 2.39 12.12
C ILE A 31 -8.49 1.94 10.69
N ILE A 32 -8.39 2.90 9.78
CA ILE A 32 -8.12 2.65 8.36
C ILE A 32 -6.65 2.96 8.08
N ALA A 33 -5.99 2.10 7.33
CA ALA A 33 -4.60 2.26 6.91
C ALA A 33 -4.51 2.25 5.38
N ASP A 34 -4.11 3.36 4.76
CA ASP A 34 -3.77 3.38 3.33
C ASP A 34 -2.28 3.03 3.18
N CYS A 35 -2.03 1.77 2.84
CA CYS A 35 -0.69 1.21 2.66
C CYS A 35 -0.26 1.24 1.18
N ASP A 36 -1.02 1.86 0.28
CA ASP A 36 -0.62 2.07 -1.10
C ASP A 36 0.15 3.40 -1.24
N VAL A 37 1.29 3.50 -0.55
CA VAL A 37 2.02 4.78 -0.39
C VAL A 37 2.62 5.34 -1.69
N ASP A 38 2.71 4.50 -2.72
CA ASP A 38 3.16 4.85 -4.06
C ASP A 38 2.03 5.53 -4.87
N ALA A 39 0.77 5.18 -4.59
CA ALA A 39 -0.44 5.65 -5.26
C ALA A 39 -1.60 5.73 -4.26
N ALA A 40 -1.46 6.57 -3.24
CA ALA A 40 -2.42 6.68 -2.15
C ALA A 40 -3.73 7.27 -2.67
N ASP A 41 -4.69 6.45 -3.07
CA ASP A 41 -5.94 6.87 -3.71
C ASP A 41 -7.10 6.97 -2.71
N MET A 42 -6.94 6.46 -1.47
CA MET A 42 -8.04 6.39 -0.51
C MET A 42 -8.51 7.76 -0.04
N HIS A 43 -7.62 8.77 -0.09
CA HIS A 43 -7.96 10.16 0.22
C HIS A 43 -9.04 10.74 -0.71
N LEU A 44 -9.15 10.24 -1.96
CA LEU A 44 -10.17 10.68 -2.92
C LEU A 44 -11.57 10.27 -2.47
N LEU A 45 -11.70 9.12 -1.81
CA LEU A 45 -12.98 8.52 -1.41
C LEU A 45 -13.44 8.95 -0.02
N LEU A 46 -12.49 9.23 0.87
CA LEU A 46 -12.75 9.47 2.29
C LEU A 46 -12.60 10.94 2.72
N SER A 47 -12.08 11.80 1.84
CA SER A 47 -11.87 13.24 2.08
C SER A 47 -11.24 13.54 3.47
N PRO A 48 -10.01 13.06 3.72
CA PRO A 48 -9.32 13.27 4.98
C PRO A 48 -9.00 14.74 5.22
N ASP A 49 -8.97 15.14 6.50
CA ASP A 49 -8.67 16.51 6.93
C ASP A 49 -7.17 16.85 7.05
N PHE A 50 -6.28 15.84 6.95
CA PHE A 50 -4.83 15.99 7.11
C PHE A 50 -4.42 16.66 8.43
N ALA A 51 -5.18 16.40 9.51
CA ALA A 51 -5.01 17.08 10.80
C ALA A 51 -3.60 16.94 11.40
N HIS A 52 -2.95 15.78 11.23
CA HIS A 52 -1.58 15.56 11.67
C HIS A 52 -0.69 15.19 10.48
N LYS A 53 0.48 15.84 10.40
CA LYS A 53 1.50 15.60 9.39
C LYS A 53 2.86 15.44 10.05
N GLU A 54 3.62 14.45 9.58
CA GLU A 54 5.02 14.22 9.96
C GLU A 54 5.84 13.90 8.69
N ASP A 55 7.06 14.43 8.61
CA ASP A 55 7.99 14.06 7.54
C ASP A 55 8.56 12.66 7.82
N PHE A 56 8.64 11.83 6.77
CA PHE A 56 9.22 10.51 6.84
C PHE A 56 10.62 10.52 6.25
N PHE A 57 11.62 10.27 7.09
CA PHE A 57 13.00 10.16 6.68
C PHE A 57 13.40 8.69 6.51
N SER A 58 13.95 8.34 5.35
CA SER A 58 14.50 7.02 5.08
C SER A 58 15.55 7.07 3.99
N GLY A 59 16.64 6.34 4.20
CA GLY A 59 17.81 6.40 3.32
C GLY A 59 18.66 7.63 3.61
N GLN A 60 19.77 7.74 2.89
CA GLN A 60 20.69 8.86 3.00
C GLN A 60 21.00 9.41 1.62
N GLN A 61 21.33 10.69 1.54
CA GLN A 61 21.77 11.35 0.33
C GLN A 61 23.13 11.99 0.56
N ALA A 62 24.03 11.84 -0.41
CA ALA A 62 25.32 12.50 -0.39
C ALA A 62 25.17 14.00 -0.73
N ILE A 63 25.85 14.86 0.03
CA ILE A 63 25.97 16.29 -0.23
C ILE A 63 27.45 16.64 -0.29
N ILE A 64 27.85 17.38 -1.33
CA ILE A 64 29.23 17.83 -1.51
C ILE A 64 29.33 19.27 -1.02
N ASP A 65 30.17 19.52 -0.01
CA ASP A 65 30.58 20.85 0.41
C ASP A 65 31.59 21.43 -0.57
N LYS A 66 31.15 22.45 -1.30
CA LYS A 66 31.93 23.12 -2.34
C LYS A 66 33.10 23.93 -1.80
N GLN A 67 33.03 24.37 -0.54
CA GLN A 67 34.10 25.18 0.06
C GLN A 67 35.29 24.31 0.45
N VAL A 68 35.03 23.04 0.77
CA VAL A 68 36.06 22.06 1.16
C VAL A 68 36.54 21.23 -0.04
N CYS A 69 35.69 21.03 -1.04
CA CYS A 69 36.00 20.18 -2.20
C CYS A 69 37.20 20.69 -3.01
N THR A 70 38.21 19.82 -3.16
CA THR A 70 39.43 20.10 -3.96
C THR A 70 39.31 19.69 -5.43
N LEU A 71 38.11 19.31 -5.87
CA LEU A 71 37.80 18.92 -7.26
C LEU A 71 38.62 17.72 -7.80
N CYS A 72 39.04 16.80 -6.93
CA CYS A 72 39.86 15.64 -7.34
C CYS A 72 39.14 14.59 -8.21
N GLY A 73 37.80 14.60 -8.27
CA GLY A 73 37.00 13.72 -9.13
C GLY A 73 36.83 12.26 -8.68
N LEU A 74 37.48 11.82 -7.60
CA LEU A 74 37.41 10.43 -7.11
C LEU A 74 35.99 9.95 -6.84
N CYS A 75 35.14 10.81 -6.28
CA CYS A 75 33.75 10.48 -5.98
C CYS A 75 32.96 10.19 -7.27
N MET A 76 33.16 10.97 -8.33
CA MET A 76 32.55 10.77 -9.64
C MET A 76 33.03 9.48 -10.30
N GLU A 77 34.34 9.23 -10.31
CA GLU A 77 34.93 8.04 -10.92
C GLU A 77 34.43 6.74 -10.29
N LYS A 78 34.22 6.73 -8.96
CA LYS A 78 33.82 5.52 -8.24
C LYS A 78 32.32 5.38 -8.03
N CYS A 79 31.51 6.36 -8.43
CA CYS A 79 30.07 6.29 -8.27
C CYS A 79 29.46 5.28 -9.27
N ARG A 80 29.07 4.10 -8.79
CA ARG A 80 28.45 3.06 -9.63
C ARG A 80 27.09 3.45 -10.23
N PHE A 81 26.44 4.44 -9.63
CA PHE A 81 25.10 4.90 -10.01
C PHE A 81 25.14 6.14 -10.92
N ASN A 82 26.35 6.63 -11.25
CA ASN A 82 26.53 7.86 -12.01
C ASN A 82 25.78 9.06 -11.41
N ALA A 83 25.65 9.07 -10.09
CA ALA A 83 24.91 10.08 -9.34
C ALA A 83 25.67 11.40 -9.18
N ILE A 84 26.93 11.48 -9.62
CA ILE A 84 27.74 12.70 -9.50
C ILE A 84 27.93 13.30 -10.89
N GLU A 85 27.51 14.54 -11.06
CA GLU A 85 27.65 15.32 -12.28
C GLU A 85 28.55 16.54 -12.06
N THR A 86 29.05 17.11 -13.16
CA THR A 86 29.78 18.38 -13.17
C THR A 86 28.93 19.46 -13.81
N LYS A 87 28.82 20.61 -13.14
CA LYS A 87 28.31 21.86 -13.74
C LYS A 87 29.39 22.92 -13.64
N GLY A 88 30.02 23.22 -14.77
CA GLY A 88 31.23 24.04 -14.80
C GLY A 88 32.40 23.30 -14.16
N SER A 89 33.03 23.91 -13.16
CA SER A 89 34.13 23.32 -12.40
C SER A 89 33.69 22.63 -11.10
N GLU A 90 32.39 22.63 -10.76
CA GLU A 90 31.89 22.10 -9.50
C GLU A 90 31.21 20.73 -9.68
N TYR A 91 31.33 19.87 -8.66
CA TYR A 91 30.65 18.59 -8.58
C TYR A 91 29.31 18.69 -7.83
N PHE A 92 28.30 18.00 -8.34
CA PHE A 92 26.96 17.94 -7.77
C PHE A 92 26.48 16.50 -7.68
N VAL A 93 25.70 16.20 -6.65
CA VAL A 93 24.99 14.93 -6.57
C VAL A 93 23.60 15.11 -7.20
N LYS A 94 23.28 14.30 -8.19
CA LYS A 94 21.93 14.13 -8.74
C LYS A 94 21.10 13.34 -7.73
N PRO A 95 20.11 13.95 -7.06
CA PRO A 95 19.39 13.31 -5.97
C PRO A 95 18.70 12.00 -6.38
N ILE A 96 18.08 11.98 -7.56
CA ILE A 96 17.29 10.85 -8.07
C ILE A 96 18.16 9.63 -8.38
N ASP A 97 19.41 9.84 -8.79
CA ASP A 97 20.34 8.75 -9.13
C ASP A 97 21.16 8.28 -7.90
N CYS A 98 21.04 8.98 -6.77
CA CYS A 98 21.86 8.72 -5.59
C CYS A 98 21.22 7.66 -4.69
N GLU A 99 21.76 6.43 -4.75
CA GLU A 99 21.35 5.32 -3.87
C GLU A 99 21.74 5.47 -2.39
N GLY A 100 22.42 6.56 -2.02
CA GLY A 100 22.80 6.77 -0.62
C GLY A 100 23.84 5.81 -0.05
N CYS A 101 24.58 5.07 -0.88
CA CYS A 101 25.49 4.01 -0.41
C CYS A 101 26.70 4.49 0.42
N GLY A 102 26.97 5.79 0.47
CA GLY A 102 28.03 6.40 1.28
C GLY A 102 29.47 6.21 0.78
N TYR A 103 29.69 5.52 -0.35
CA TYR A 103 31.04 5.25 -0.84
C TYR A 103 31.81 6.52 -1.23
N CYS A 104 31.12 7.50 -1.82
CA CYS A 104 31.71 8.80 -2.17
C CYS A 104 32.23 9.57 -0.95
N ALA A 105 31.47 9.56 0.15
CA ALA A 105 31.91 10.15 1.43
C ALA A 105 33.15 9.45 1.96
N ARG A 106 33.15 8.12 1.95
CA ARG A 106 34.28 7.32 2.46
C ARG A 106 35.58 7.51 1.68
N ILE A 107 35.52 7.76 0.38
CA ILE A 107 36.72 7.90 -0.46
C ILE A 107 37.20 9.35 -0.62
N CYS A 108 36.43 10.33 -0.12
CA CYS A 108 36.81 11.73 -0.23
C CYS A 108 38.03 12.03 0.68
N PRO A 109 39.20 12.40 0.12
CA PRO A 109 40.42 12.56 0.92
C PRO A 109 40.41 13.81 1.83
N VAL A 110 39.49 14.74 1.57
CA VAL A 110 39.32 16.00 2.31
C VAL A 110 37.98 16.06 3.06
N GLU A 111 37.27 14.93 3.13
CA GLU A 111 35.99 14.81 3.86
C GLU A 111 34.92 15.83 3.43
N ALA A 112 34.98 16.31 2.19
CA ALA A 112 34.05 17.30 1.65
C ALA A 112 32.64 16.74 1.35
N ILE A 113 32.35 15.48 1.67
CA ILE A 113 31.07 14.84 1.33
C ILE A 113 30.44 14.28 2.60
N SER A 114 29.24 14.76 2.91
CA SER A 114 28.43 14.28 4.03
C SER A 114 27.25 13.43 3.55
N MET A 115 26.82 12.49 4.39
CA MET A 115 25.59 11.72 4.18
C MET A 115 24.52 12.30 5.08
N THR A 116 23.42 12.73 4.50
CA THR A 116 22.29 13.36 5.21
C THR A 116 21.04 12.52 5.04
N ASP A 117 20.18 12.48 6.06
CA ASP A 117 18.95 11.72 5.97
C ASP A 117 18.03 12.32 4.90
N GLN A 118 17.49 11.46 4.04
CA GLN A 118 16.61 11.88 2.96
C GLN A 118 15.16 11.87 3.46
N CYS A 119 14.46 13.00 3.29
CA CYS A 119 13.00 13.03 3.42
C CYS A 119 12.43 12.21 2.26
N ALA A 120 11.99 10.99 2.56
CA ALA A 120 11.51 10.01 1.61
C ALA A 120 9.99 10.09 1.40
N GLY A 121 9.28 10.84 2.24
CA GLY A 121 7.84 11.03 2.10
C GLY A 121 7.22 11.77 3.26
N GLU A 122 5.90 11.73 3.31
CA GLU A 122 5.07 12.38 4.31
C GLU A 122 4.11 11.35 4.89
N PHE A 123 3.89 11.43 6.20
CA PHE A 123 3.00 10.59 6.96
C PHE A 123 1.89 11.42 7.58
N TYR A 124 0.69 10.85 7.64
CA TYR A 124 -0.51 11.56 8.03
C TYR A 124 -1.42 10.71 8.93
N ILE A 125 -2.04 11.38 9.91
CA ILE A 125 -3.19 10.86 10.65
C ILE A 125 -4.32 11.86 10.46
N SER A 126 -5.42 11.37 9.91
CA SER A 126 -6.53 12.22 9.46
C SER A 126 -7.86 11.68 9.98
N LYS A 127 -8.83 12.57 10.22
CA LYS A 127 -10.24 12.19 10.30
C LYS A 127 -10.85 12.26 8.92
N THR A 128 -11.73 11.31 8.62
CA THR A 128 -12.43 11.21 7.33
C THR A 128 -13.84 11.76 7.42
N ARG A 129 -14.47 12.02 6.27
CA ARG A 129 -15.88 12.44 6.20
C ARG A 129 -16.87 11.42 6.77
N ILE A 130 -16.47 10.16 6.88
CA ILE A 130 -17.28 9.06 7.44
C ILE A 130 -16.97 8.81 8.92
N ASN A 131 -16.27 9.75 9.57
CA ASN A 131 -15.97 9.77 11.00
C ASN A 131 -15.12 8.58 11.50
N ASN A 132 -14.23 8.06 10.65
CA ASN A 132 -13.16 7.15 11.08
C ASN A 132 -11.79 7.82 10.99
N THR A 133 -10.80 7.20 11.63
CA THR A 133 -9.39 7.65 11.55
C THR A 133 -8.71 6.95 10.38
N LEU A 134 -8.08 7.73 9.50
CA LEU A 134 -7.25 7.27 8.39
C LEU A 134 -5.78 7.56 8.70
N VAL A 135 -4.97 6.51 8.78
CA VAL A 135 -3.52 6.58 8.77
C VAL A 135 -3.05 6.34 7.35
N HIS A 136 -2.31 7.29 6.78
CA HIS A 136 -1.88 7.20 5.39
C HIS A 136 -0.55 7.91 5.20
N ALA A 137 0.11 7.61 4.10
CA ALA A 137 1.38 8.22 3.78
C ALA A 137 1.56 8.34 2.27
N ARG A 138 2.47 9.22 1.87
CA ARG A 138 2.82 9.44 0.48
C ARG A 138 4.32 9.50 0.35
N LEU A 139 4.88 8.71 -0.56
CA LEU A 139 6.30 8.83 -0.88
C LEU A 139 6.59 10.09 -1.71
N ALA A 140 7.77 10.65 -1.49
CA ALA A 140 8.33 11.66 -2.36
C ALA A 140 8.65 11.03 -3.72
N PRO A 141 8.48 11.76 -4.85
CA PRO A 141 8.80 11.24 -6.17
C PRO A 141 10.25 10.74 -6.26
N GLY A 142 10.43 9.50 -6.71
CA GLY A 142 11.76 8.88 -6.85
C GLY A 142 12.38 8.42 -5.53
N ALA A 143 11.68 8.52 -4.39
CA ALA A 143 12.15 7.96 -3.13
C ALA A 143 11.97 6.44 -3.11
N GLU A 144 12.98 5.73 -2.63
CA GLU A 144 12.87 4.30 -2.32
C GLU A 144 12.35 4.09 -0.89
N ASN A 145 12.10 2.83 -0.50
CA ASN A 145 11.64 2.40 0.83
C ASN A 145 10.13 2.46 1.12
N SER A 146 9.27 2.24 0.13
CA SER A 146 7.82 2.06 0.33
C SER A 146 7.49 1.03 1.41
N GLY A 147 8.25 -0.08 1.51
CA GLY A 147 8.06 -1.08 2.58
C GLY A 147 8.21 -0.52 4.01
N LYS A 148 9.20 0.34 4.27
CA LYS A 148 9.40 0.94 5.61
C LYS A 148 8.28 1.92 5.95
N LEU A 149 7.84 2.70 4.96
CA LEU A 149 6.74 3.65 5.16
C LEU A 149 5.42 2.91 5.40
N VAL A 150 5.14 1.84 4.65
CA VAL A 150 4.00 0.95 4.90
C VAL A 150 4.07 0.35 6.31
N ALA A 151 5.24 -0.10 6.75
CA ALA A 151 5.41 -0.62 8.11
C ALA A 151 5.12 0.45 9.19
N LYS A 152 5.51 1.71 8.95
CA LYS A 152 5.17 2.85 9.82
C LYS A 152 3.66 3.07 9.86
N VAL A 153 3.00 3.16 8.69
CA VAL A 153 1.54 3.32 8.58
C VAL A 153 0.80 2.25 9.36
N LYS A 154 1.16 0.98 9.16
CA LYS A 154 0.55 -0.14 9.88
C LYS A 154 0.78 -0.11 11.38
N LYS A 155 2.00 0.22 11.80
CA LYS A 155 2.34 0.30 13.23
C LYS A 155 1.49 1.38 13.91
N GLU A 156 1.40 2.57 13.33
CA GLU A 156 0.61 3.65 13.91
C GLU A 156 -0.90 3.36 13.87
N ALA A 157 -1.41 2.75 12.79
CA ALA A 157 -2.80 2.30 12.75
C ALA A 157 -3.12 1.29 13.86
N ARG A 158 -2.18 0.37 14.15
CA ARG A 158 -2.30 -0.58 15.25
C ARG A 158 -2.30 0.10 16.62
N ASN A 159 -1.35 1.00 16.86
CA ASN A 159 -1.25 1.73 18.13
C ASN A 159 -2.55 2.51 18.41
N LEU A 160 -3.04 3.27 17.43
CA LEU A 160 -4.28 4.02 17.55
C LEU A 160 -5.50 3.11 17.79
N ALA A 161 -5.55 1.96 17.12
CA ALA A 161 -6.63 1.02 17.34
C ALA A 161 -6.61 0.41 18.74
N GLU A 162 -5.43 0.17 19.32
CA GLU A 162 -5.29 -0.28 20.71
C GLU A 162 -5.66 0.83 21.70
N GLU A 163 -5.17 2.06 21.49
CA GLU A 163 -5.46 3.23 22.33
C GLU A 163 -6.94 3.60 22.35
N GLU A 164 -7.59 3.61 21.18
CA GLU A 164 -9.00 3.94 21.03
C GLU A 164 -9.93 2.71 21.20
N ASN A 165 -9.39 1.54 21.58
CA ASN A 165 -10.13 0.27 21.76
C ASN A 165 -10.98 -0.15 20.54
N LYS A 166 -10.45 0.05 19.34
CA LYS A 166 -11.10 -0.30 18.08
C LYS A 166 -11.08 -1.81 17.84
N LYS A 167 -12.12 -2.32 17.18
CA LYS A 167 -12.25 -3.74 16.88
C LYS A 167 -11.35 -4.15 15.73
N TYR A 168 -11.17 -3.27 14.75
CA TYR A 168 -10.51 -3.60 13.49
C TYR A 168 -9.41 -2.59 13.13
N VAL A 169 -8.41 -3.08 12.43
CA VAL A 169 -7.58 -2.28 11.53
C VAL A 169 -7.87 -2.79 10.12
N ILE A 170 -8.27 -1.91 9.21
CA ILE A 170 -8.51 -2.25 7.80
C ILE A 170 -7.45 -1.57 6.96
N ALA A 171 -6.56 -2.35 6.38
CA ALA A 171 -5.47 -1.86 5.55
C ALA A 171 -5.77 -2.05 4.06
N ASP A 172 -5.71 -0.97 3.29
CA ASP A 172 -5.60 -1.01 1.84
C ASP A 172 -4.14 -1.29 1.47
N GLY A 173 -3.78 -2.56 1.34
CA GLY A 173 -2.42 -3.01 1.09
C GLY A 173 -1.91 -2.63 -0.30
N SER A 174 -0.60 -2.67 -0.52
CA SER A 174 -0.04 -2.39 -1.86
C SER A 174 -0.32 -3.54 -2.84
N PRO A 175 -0.39 -3.27 -4.16
CA PRO A 175 -0.48 -4.34 -5.16
C PRO A 175 0.85 -5.07 -5.37
N GLY A 176 0.79 -6.29 -5.90
CA GLY A 176 1.97 -7.05 -6.32
C GLY A 176 2.48 -8.03 -5.26
N ILE A 177 3.80 -8.22 -5.21
CA ILE A 177 4.46 -9.21 -4.33
C ILE A 177 5.76 -8.68 -3.70
N GLY A 178 6.02 -7.38 -3.81
CA GLY A 178 7.25 -6.76 -3.34
C GLY A 178 7.27 -6.50 -1.82
N CYS A 179 8.31 -5.82 -1.35
CA CYS A 179 8.46 -5.39 0.03
C CYS A 179 7.23 -4.64 0.61
N PRO A 180 6.51 -3.79 -0.15
CA PRO A 180 5.30 -3.13 0.35
C PRO A 180 4.17 -4.10 0.71
N VAL A 181 3.99 -5.16 -0.08
CA VAL A 181 2.99 -6.21 0.19
C VAL A 181 3.38 -7.04 1.40
N ILE A 182 4.66 -7.41 1.51
CA ILE A 182 5.20 -8.08 2.70
C ILE A 182 4.96 -7.24 3.97
N SER A 183 5.21 -5.93 3.88
CA SER A 183 5.02 -5.01 5.00
C SER A 183 3.54 -4.86 5.36
N SER A 184 2.65 -4.82 4.36
CA SER A 184 1.19 -4.83 4.54
C SER A 184 0.71 -6.10 5.25
N LEU A 185 1.23 -7.27 4.86
CA LEU A 185 0.86 -8.57 5.43
C LEU A 185 1.39 -8.81 6.85
N SER A 186 2.50 -8.16 7.23
CA SER A 186 3.15 -8.41 8.51
C SER A 186 2.23 -8.16 9.72
N GLY A 187 1.91 -9.22 10.47
CA GLY A 187 1.04 -9.15 11.64
C GLY A 187 -0.46 -9.10 11.34
N ALA A 188 -0.88 -9.30 10.08
CA ALA A 188 -2.29 -9.36 9.74
C ALA A 188 -2.96 -10.65 10.27
N ASP A 189 -4.19 -10.53 10.76
CA ASP A 189 -5.02 -11.67 11.18
C ASP A 189 -5.74 -12.32 9.98
N PHE A 190 -6.03 -11.53 8.94
CA PHE A 190 -6.83 -11.98 7.80
C PHE A 190 -6.52 -11.19 6.53
N VAL A 191 -6.58 -11.86 5.40
CA VAL A 191 -6.32 -11.27 4.08
C VAL A 191 -7.54 -11.38 3.17
N LEU A 192 -7.96 -10.25 2.60
CA LEU A 192 -8.90 -10.20 1.49
C LEU A 192 -8.13 -9.99 0.17
N MET A 193 -8.09 -11.01 -0.68
CA MET A 193 -7.52 -10.92 -2.02
C MET A 193 -8.56 -10.45 -3.03
N VAL A 194 -8.24 -9.42 -3.81
CA VAL A 194 -9.09 -8.89 -4.88
C VAL A 194 -8.43 -9.15 -6.22
N THR A 195 -9.12 -9.87 -7.10
CA THR A 195 -8.66 -10.16 -8.46
C THR A 195 -9.69 -9.74 -9.50
N GLU A 196 -9.32 -9.76 -10.77
CA GLU A 196 -10.21 -9.61 -11.92
C GLU A 196 -9.86 -10.66 -12.99
N PRO A 197 -10.78 -10.97 -13.93
CA PRO A 197 -10.63 -12.12 -14.83
C PRO A 197 -9.75 -11.82 -16.05
N SER A 198 -8.48 -11.50 -15.82
CA SER A 198 -7.44 -11.51 -16.85
C SER A 198 -6.39 -12.57 -16.60
N LEU A 199 -5.64 -12.94 -17.64
CA LEU A 199 -4.52 -13.88 -17.52
C LEU A 199 -3.46 -13.41 -16.50
N SER A 200 -3.18 -12.10 -16.47
CA SER A 200 -2.28 -11.52 -15.46
C SER A 200 -2.92 -11.56 -14.08
N GLY A 201 -4.20 -11.25 -13.95
CA GLY A 201 -4.95 -11.34 -12.68
C GLY A 201 -4.86 -12.72 -12.05
N LEU A 202 -5.08 -13.79 -12.83
CA LEU A 202 -4.93 -15.17 -12.36
C LEU A 202 -3.49 -15.50 -11.94
N HIS A 203 -2.50 -15.12 -12.75
CA HIS A 203 -1.10 -15.41 -12.44
C HIS A 203 -0.63 -14.68 -11.17
N ASP A 204 -1.00 -13.40 -11.03
CA ASP A 204 -0.60 -12.60 -9.89
C ASP A 204 -1.36 -13.01 -8.61
N LEU A 205 -2.65 -13.39 -8.71
CA LEU A 205 -3.40 -13.99 -7.60
C LEU A 205 -2.68 -15.22 -7.04
N LYS A 206 -2.20 -16.12 -7.91
CA LYS A 206 -1.44 -17.31 -7.48
C LYS A 206 -0.19 -16.93 -6.70
N ARG A 207 0.56 -15.92 -7.16
CA ARG A 207 1.79 -15.47 -6.50
C ARG A 207 1.51 -14.77 -5.18
N VAL A 208 0.48 -13.93 -5.13
CA VAL A 208 0.02 -13.29 -3.90
C VAL A 208 -0.41 -14.34 -2.89
N TYR A 209 -1.21 -15.33 -3.29
CA TYR A 209 -1.63 -16.39 -2.39
C TYR A 209 -0.48 -17.24 -1.86
N GLN A 210 0.53 -17.53 -2.69
CA GLN A 210 1.77 -18.18 -2.22
C GLN A 210 2.47 -17.36 -1.14
N LEU A 211 2.47 -16.03 -1.24
CA LEU A 211 3.02 -15.16 -0.21
C LEU A 211 2.16 -15.23 1.06
N VAL A 212 0.84 -15.08 0.95
CA VAL A 212 -0.09 -15.14 2.08
C VAL A 212 0.03 -16.45 2.85
N ARG A 213 0.12 -17.58 2.13
CA ARG A 213 0.38 -18.90 2.73
C ARG A 213 1.69 -18.99 3.50
N LYS A 214 2.76 -18.31 3.05
CA LYS A 214 4.05 -18.30 3.77
C LYS A 214 3.96 -17.54 5.10
N PHE A 215 3.03 -16.60 5.22
CA PHE A 215 2.75 -15.90 6.47
C PHE A 215 1.77 -16.65 7.38
N ASP A 216 1.24 -17.79 6.93
CA ASP A 216 0.25 -18.59 7.67
C ASP A 216 -1.01 -17.78 8.04
N ILE A 217 -1.49 -16.96 7.09
CA ILE A 217 -2.66 -16.10 7.30
C ILE A 217 -3.86 -16.64 6.54
N ASN A 218 -5.02 -16.69 7.21
CA ASN A 218 -6.29 -17.03 6.59
C ASN A 218 -6.67 -15.98 5.53
N ALA A 219 -7.13 -16.47 4.38
CA ALA A 219 -7.45 -15.61 3.26
C ALA A 219 -8.80 -15.93 2.61
N SER A 220 -9.42 -14.90 2.08
CA SER A 220 -10.59 -15.02 1.21
C SER A 220 -10.38 -14.25 -0.08
N CYS A 221 -11.20 -14.54 -1.09
CA CYS A 221 -11.08 -13.91 -2.40
C CYS A 221 -12.41 -13.34 -2.91
N ILE A 222 -12.34 -12.16 -3.50
CA ILE A 222 -13.39 -11.55 -4.32
C ILE A 222 -12.90 -11.50 -5.77
N ILE A 223 -13.74 -11.95 -6.70
CA ILE A 223 -13.52 -11.77 -8.13
C ILE A 223 -14.32 -10.55 -8.57
N ASN A 224 -13.63 -9.44 -8.76
CA ASN A 224 -14.22 -8.21 -9.27
C ASN A 224 -14.27 -8.24 -10.80
N LYS A 225 -15.30 -7.60 -11.37
CA LYS A 225 -15.55 -7.55 -12.82
C LYS A 225 -15.62 -8.96 -13.45
N TYR A 226 -16.22 -9.92 -12.75
CA TYR A 226 -16.14 -11.35 -13.10
C TYR A 226 -16.72 -11.71 -14.48
N ASP A 227 -17.61 -10.87 -15.00
CA ASP A 227 -18.33 -11.03 -16.25
C ASP A 227 -17.54 -10.54 -17.47
N ILE A 228 -16.42 -9.83 -17.29
CA ILE A 228 -15.56 -9.38 -18.40
C ILE A 228 -14.99 -10.57 -19.18
N ASN A 229 -14.64 -11.65 -18.50
CA ASN A 229 -14.13 -12.86 -19.14
C ASN A 229 -14.55 -14.12 -18.35
N PRO A 230 -15.71 -14.72 -18.68
CA PRO A 230 -16.24 -15.88 -17.97
C PRO A 230 -15.30 -17.10 -17.97
N GLU A 231 -14.51 -17.29 -19.04
CA GLU A 231 -13.55 -18.40 -19.15
C GLU A 231 -12.45 -18.26 -18.08
N ILE A 232 -11.85 -17.08 -17.98
CA ILE A 232 -10.81 -16.83 -16.97
C ILE A 232 -11.39 -16.82 -15.57
N THR A 233 -12.62 -16.32 -15.38
CA THR A 233 -13.34 -16.45 -14.11
C THR A 233 -13.47 -17.90 -13.68
N GLY A 234 -13.84 -18.81 -14.59
CA GLY A 234 -13.86 -20.25 -14.33
C GLY A 234 -12.51 -20.76 -13.82
N ARG A 235 -11.41 -20.39 -14.49
CA ARG A 235 -10.05 -20.78 -14.09
C ARG A 235 -9.61 -20.20 -12.74
N ILE A 236 -10.08 -19.00 -12.39
CA ILE A 236 -9.85 -18.40 -11.06
C ILE A 236 -10.63 -19.18 -10.00
N MET A 237 -11.89 -19.53 -10.27
CA MET A 237 -12.70 -20.35 -9.36
C MET A 237 -12.09 -21.73 -9.14
N ASP A 238 -11.61 -22.40 -10.19
CA ASP A 238 -10.90 -23.68 -10.09
C ASP A 238 -9.69 -23.57 -9.16
N PHE A 239 -8.91 -22.49 -9.31
CA PHE A 239 -7.77 -22.23 -8.43
C PHE A 239 -8.19 -22.00 -6.98
N ILE A 240 -9.18 -21.14 -6.74
CA ILE A 240 -9.73 -20.84 -5.41
C ILE A 240 -10.19 -22.13 -4.72
N GLN A 241 -10.91 -22.99 -5.43
CA GLN A 241 -11.38 -24.26 -4.92
C GLN A 241 -10.23 -25.23 -4.63
N SER A 242 -9.26 -25.35 -5.56
CA SER A 242 -8.13 -26.27 -5.41
C SER A 242 -7.24 -25.96 -4.20
N GLU A 243 -7.11 -24.68 -3.84
CA GLU A 243 -6.33 -24.23 -2.69
C GLU A 243 -7.18 -24.04 -1.43
N SER A 244 -8.46 -24.39 -1.46
CA SER A 244 -9.42 -24.21 -0.35
C SER A 244 -9.50 -22.76 0.15
N ILE A 245 -9.36 -21.79 -0.76
CA ILE A 245 -9.53 -20.37 -0.46
C ILE A 245 -11.02 -20.09 -0.33
N VAL A 246 -11.43 -19.34 0.69
CA VAL A 246 -12.84 -18.97 0.86
C VAL A 246 -13.22 -17.93 -0.21
N HIS A 247 -14.12 -18.31 -1.11
CA HIS A 247 -14.74 -17.38 -2.06
C HIS A 247 -15.83 -16.57 -1.36
N LEU A 248 -15.74 -15.23 -1.41
CA LEU A 248 -16.76 -14.37 -0.78
C LEU A 248 -17.91 -14.06 -1.71
N CYS A 249 -17.60 -13.52 -2.90
CA CYS A 249 -18.56 -13.14 -3.91
C CYS A 249 -17.88 -12.86 -5.27
N ASN A 250 -18.72 -12.77 -6.31
CA ASN A 250 -18.37 -12.28 -7.63
C ASN A 250 -19.08 -10.93 -7.82
N ILE A 251 -18.33 -9.88 -8.18
CA ILE A 251 -18.89 -8.55 -8.41
C ILE A 251 -18.89 -8.27 -9.91
N PRO A 252 -20.03 -7.98 -10.56
CA PRO A 252 -20.08 -7.70 -11.99
C PRO A 252 -19.37 -6.39 -12.31
N TYR A 253 -18.93 -6.24 -13.56
CA TYR A 253 -18.44 -4.95 -14.04
C TYR A 253 -19.56 -3.92 -13.95
N SER A 254 -19.29 -2.81 -13.26
CA SER A 254 -20.25 -1.73 -13.14
C SER A 254 -19.57 -0.38 -13.10
N LYS A 255 -20.22 0.60 -13.74
CA LYS A 255 -19.76 1.99 -13.77
C LYS A 255 -19.93 2.70 -12.43
N VAL A 256 -20.75 2.15 -11.53
CA VAL A 256 -20.99 2.71 -10.19
C VAL A 256 -19.68 2.94 -9.43
N PHE A 257 -18.67 2.07 -9.61
CA PHE A 257 -17.37 2.24 -8.96
C PHE A 257 -16.68 3.52 -9.43
N THR A 258 -16.66 3.78 -10.74
CA THR A 258 -16.06 4.99 -11.32
C THR A 258 -16.88 6.24 -10.96
N GLU A 259 -18.20 6.13 -10.98
CA GLU A 259 -19.10 7.22 -10.59
C GLU A 259 -18.92 7.60 -9.11
N ALA A 260 -18.76 6.62 -8.22
CA ALA A 260 -18.50 6.83 -6.79
C ALA A 260 -17.15 7.52 -6.57
N ILE A 261 -16.07 7.03 -7.21
CA ILE A 261 -14.76 7.68 -7.15
C ILE A 261 -14.83 9.14 -7.63
N THR A 262 -15.52 9.40 -8.75
CA THR A 262 -15.66 10.75 -9.31
C THR A 262 -16.48 11.67 -8.39
N ALA A 263 -17.42 11.11 -7.64
CA ALA A 263 -18.21 11.84 -6.64
C ALA A 263 -17.52 12.00 -5.28
N GLY A 264 -16.34 11.38 -5.07
CA GLY A 264 -15.68 11.34 -3.76
C GLY A 264 -16.42 10.49 -2.73
N LEU A 265 -17.19 9.50 -3.19
CA LEU A 265 -18.05 8.62 -2.40
C LEU A 265 -17.60 7.17 -2.50
N THR A 266 -17.93 6.35 -1.50
CA THR A 266 -17.79 4.90 -1.62
C THR A 266 -18.92 4.31 -2.46
N VAL A 267 -18.74 3.11 -3.01
CA VAL A 267 -19.75 2.46 -3.85
C VAL A 267 -21.08 2.22 -3.11
N LEU A 268 -21.02 2.13 -1.77
CA LEU A 268 -22.17 1.91 -0.90
C LEU A 268 -23.04 3.17 -0.71
N GLU A 269 -22.54 4.32 -1.12
CA GLU A 269 -23.23 5.61 -0.95
C GLU A 269 -23.96 6.06 -2.22
N ASN A 270 -23.77 5.34 -3.33
CA ASN A 270 -24.32 5.69 -4.65
C ASN A 270 -25.66 5.01 -4.99
N GLY A 271 -26.31 4.32 -4.05
CA GLY A 271 -27.70 3.83 -4.20
C GLY A 271 -27.91 2.62 -5.11
N HIS A 272 -26.85 1.89 -5.47
CA HIS A 272 -26.94 0.62 -6.22
C HIS A 272 -27.06 -0.59 -5.28
N THR A 273 -28.28 -1.08 -5.09
CA THR A 273 -28.60 -2.10 -4.09
C THR A 273 -27.89 -3.44 -4.29
N GLU A 274 -27.74 -3.92 -5.53
CA GLU A 274 -27.17 -5.25 -5.79
C GLU A 274 -25.69 -5.35 -5.38
N ILE A 275 -24.85 -4.41 -5.82
CA ILE A 275 -23.42 -4.40 -5.46
C ILE A 275 -23.24 -4.09 -3.98
N GLU A 276 -24.08 -3.22 -3.42
CA GLU A 276 -24.10 -2.93 -2.00
C GLU A 276 -24.37 -4.20 -1.16
N GLU A 277 -25.39 -4.98 -1.52
CA GLU A 277 -25.72 -6.23 -0.85
C GLU A 277 -24.57 -7.25 -0.91
N LEU A 278 -23.93 -7.39 -2.08
CA LEU A 278 -22.76 -8.28 -2.25
C LEU A 278 -21.59 -7.89 -1.33
N ILE A 279 -21.31 -6.59 -1.19
CA ILE A 279 -20.21 -6.10 -0.34
C ILE A 279 -20.58 -6.21 1.14
N ARG A 280 -21.84 -5.94 1.51
CA ARG A 280 -22.33 -6.12 2.89
C ARG A 280 -22.27 -7.59 3.32
N ASP A 281 -22.71 -8.51 2.48
CA ASP A 281 -22.61 -9.96 2.74
C ASP A 281 -21.15 -10.42 2.84
N ALA A 282 -20.28 -9.92 1.93
CA ALA A 282 -18.85 -10.17 2.02
C ALA A 282 -18.27 -9.68 3.36
N TRP A 283 -18.68 -8.51 3.85
CA TRP A 283 -18.23 -7.99 5.15
C TRP A 283 -18.68 -8.87 6.32
N GLU A 284 -19.92 -9.35 6.33
CA GLU A 284 -20.39 -10.29 7.37
C GLU A 284 -19.61 -11.61 7.36
N LYS A 285 -19.31 -12.15 6.18
CA LYS A 285 -18.46 -13.35 6.02
C LYS A 285 -17.03 -13.10 6.52
N ILE A 286 -16.44 -11.95 6.20
CA ILE A 286 -15.12 -11.57 6.69
C ILE A 286 -15.13 -11.50 8.22
N LYS A 287 -16.10 -10.83 8.84
CA LYS A 287 -16.20 -10.74 10.31
C LYS A 287 -16.30 -12.11 10.98
N LYS A 288 -16.98 -13.08 10.37
CA LYS A 288 -17.02 -14.47 10.86
C LYS A 288 -15.65 -15.13 10.76
N ASN A 289 -15.05 -15.13 9.57
CA ASN A 289 -13.77 -15.79 9.30
C ASN A 289 -12.58 -15.20 10.09
N VAL A 290 -12.61 -13.89 10.38
CA VAL A 290 -11.58 -13.20 11.18
C VAL A 290 -11.63 -13.63 12.66
N ASN A 291 -12.81 -13.96 13.16
CA ASN A 291 -13.05 -14.36 14.54
C ASN A 291 -12.94 -15.87 14.75
N ASP A 292 -13.23 -16.66 13.71
CA ASP A 292 -12.99 -18.10 13.68
C ASP A 292 -11.48 -18.35 13.55
N LYS A 293 -10.78 -18.34 14.70
CA LYS A 293 -9.47 -18.99 14.81
C LYS A 293 -9.70 -20.49 14.53
N ASN A 294 -9.47 -20.92 13.30
CA ASN A 294 -9.23 -22.33 13.07
C ASN A 294 -7.98 -22.73 13.88
N LYS A 295 -8.20 -23.74 14.72
CA LYS A 295 -7.24 -24.48 15.52
C LYS A 295 -6.10 -25.04 14.68
#